data_AF-A0A2T6CAS4-F1
#
_entry.id   AF-A0A2T6CAS4-F1
#
_cell.length_a   1.000
_cell.length_b   1.000
_cell.length_c   1.000
_cell.angle_alpha   90.00
_cell.angle_beta   90.00
_cell.angle_gamma   90.00
#
_symmetry.space_group_name_H-M   'P 1'
#
loop_
_entity.id
_entity.type
_entity.pdbx_description
1 polymer ?
#
loop_
_entity_poly.entity_id
_entity_poly.type
_entity_poly.pdbx_seq_one_letter_code
_entity_poly.pdbx_strand_id
1 'polypeptide(L)'
;MGQLAEKRLSAKQAVEAAFEHFNELYGSQKLRNLLLEGIRYDELLNSWDVTIGFDIGREKIGQLNLLEKNWEPVREFRIVKLRADNGEFLELDHE
;
A
#
# COMPACT_ATOMS: atom_id res chain seq x y z
N MET A 1 -37.55 -9.93 10.68
CA MET A 1 -36.56 -8.84 10.49
C MET A 1 -35.41 -9.42 9.71
N GLY A 2 -35.27 -9.07 8.43
CA GLY A 2 -34.13 -9.54 7.63
C GLY A 2 -32.88 -8.79 8.05
N GLN A 3 -31.86 -9.51 8.52
CA GLN A 3 -30.51 -8.97 8.58
C GLN A 3 -30.12 -8.59 7.16
N LEU A 4 -30.04 -7.29 6.87
CA LEU A 4 -29.29 -6.82 5.72
C LEU A 4 -27.86 -7.27 5.98
N ALA A 5 -27.42 -8.30 5.27
CA ALA A 5 -26.00 -8.63 5.24
C ALA A 5 -25.30 -7.37 4.71
N GLU A 6 -24.61 -6.64 5.60
CA GLU A 6 -23.79 -5.50 5.18
C GLU A 6 -22.84 -6.02 4.12
N LYS A 7 -22.97 -5.47 2.91
CA LYS A 7 -22.23 -5.94 1.75
C LYS A 7 -20.79 -5.46 1.90
N ARG A 8 -19.99 -6.23 2.63
CA ARG A 8 -18.56 -6.01 2.78
C ARG A 8 -17.84 -6.31 1.46
N LEU A 9 -16.84 -5.49 1.13
CA LEU A 9 -15.88 -5.80 0.11
C LEU A 9 -15.20 -7.15 0.37
N SER A 10 -14.97 -7.89 -0.71
CA SER A 10 -14.06 -9.03 -0.68
C SER A 10 -12.61 -8.56 -0.51
N ALA A 11 -11.75 -9.44 -0.01
CA ALA A 11 -10.30 -9.21 0.06
C ALA A 11 -9.73 -8.70 -1.27
N LYS A 12 -10.18 -9.27 -2.40
CA LYS A 12 -9.77 -8.86 -3.73
C LYS A 12 -10.14 -7.40 -4.04
N GLN A 13 -11.39 -7.02 -3.77
CA GLN A 13 -11.88 -5.65 -4.00
C GLN A 13 -11.16 -4.65 -3.11
N ALA A 14 -10.85 -5.02 -1.86
CA ALA A 14 -10.08 -4.18 -0.96
C ALA A 14 -8.65 -3.96 -1.47
N VAL A 15 -7.99 -5.01 -2.00
CA VAL A 15 -6.67 -4.87 -2.64
C VAL A 15 -6.74 -3.96 -3.86
N GLU A 16 -7.70 -4.18 -4.76
CA GLU A 16 -7.86 -3.34 -5.95
C GLU A 16 -8.04 -1.85 -5.58
N ALA A 17 -8.94 -1.56 -4.64
CA ALA A 17 -9.15 -0.20 -4.14
C ALA A 17 -7.89 0.37 -3.46
N ALA A 18 -7.16 -0.44 -2.68
CA ALA A 18 -5.95 0.03 -2.00
C ALA A 18 -4.86 0.44 -2.98
N PHE A 19 -4.67 -0.33 -4.06
CA PHE A 19 -3.71 0.00 -5.11
C PHE A 19 -4.17 1.23 -5.92
N GLU A 20 -5.46 1.42 -6.13
CA GLU A 20 -6.02 2.62 -6.77
C GLU A 20 -5.69 3.86 -5.92
N HIS A 21 -6.09 3.88 -4.65
CA HIS A 21 -5.79 4.98 -3.72
C HIS A 21 -4.29 5.23 -3.57
N PHE A 22 -3.49 4.16 -3.47
CA PHE A 22 -2.04 4.28 -3.39
C PHE A 22 -1.45 4.94 -4.65
N ASN A 23 -1.92 4.56 -5.83
CA ASN A 23 -1.49 5.17 -7.09
C ASN A 23 -1.97 6.61 -7.23
N GLU A 24 -3.12 6.99 -6.69
CA GLU A 24 -3.55 8.40 -6.66
C GLU A 24 -2.60 9.26 -5.80
N LEU A 25 -2.16 8.72 -4.65
CA LEU A 25 -1.26 9.42 -3.73
C LEU A 25 0.21 9.45 -4.23
N TYR A 26 0.69 8.36 -4.82
CA TYR A 26 2.10 8.16 -5.18
C TYR A 26 2.37 8.11 -6.69
N GLY A 27 1.37 8.21 -7.56
CA GLY A 27 1.52 7.96 -8.99
C GLY A 27 2.47 8.91 -9.74
N SER A 28 2.78 10.06 -9.15
CA SER A 28 3.82 10.98 -9.68
C SER A 28 5.25 10.48 -9.41
N GLN A 29 5.44 9.59 -8.44
CA GLN A 29 6.73 9.02 -8.08
C GLN A 29 6.99 7.78 -8.95
N LYS A 30 8.22 7.65 -9.48
CA LYS A 30 8.66 6.44 -10.19
C LYS A 30 8.99 5.32 -9.20
N LEU A 31 7.98 4.86 -8.47
CA LEU A 31 8.09 3.69 -7.59
C LEU A 31 8.31 2.44 -8.44
N ARG A 32 9.11 1.50 -7.93
CA ARG A 32 9.41 0.23 -8.59
C ARG A 32 8.97 -0.93 -7.71
N ASN A 33 8.74 -2.08 -8.33
CA ASN A 33 8.44 -3.33 -7.63
C ASN A 33 7.27 -3.20 -6.63
N LEU A 34 6.17 -2.55 -7.06
CA LEU A 34 4.94 -2.48 -6.27
C LEU A 34 4.35 -3.88 -6.11
N LEU A 35 4.24 -4.38 -4.88
CA LEU A 35 3.73 -5.71 -4.57
C LEU A 35 2.76 -5.67 -3.39
N LEU A 36 1.82 -6.61 -3.39
CA LEU A 36 0.99 -6.89 -2.22
C LEU A 36 1.80 -7.72 -1.23
N GLU A 37 1.97 -7.21 -0.01
CA GLU A 37 2.74 -7.85 1.06
C GLU A 37 1.82 -8.47 2.11
N GLY A 38 0.64 -7.86 2.33
CA GLY A 38 -0.30 -8.32 3.35
C GLY A 38 -1.70 -7.78 3.18
N ILE A 39 -2.66 -8.51 3.69
CA ILE A 39 -4.04 -8.06 3.83
C ILE A 39 -4.63 -8.59 5.14
N ARG A 40 -5.29 -7.71 5.90
CA ARG A 40 -5.98 -8.05 7.13
C ARG A 40 -7.33 -7.36 7.19
N TYR A 41 -8.35 -8.06 7.68
CA TYR A 41 -9.63 -7.45 8.03
C TYR A 41 -9.64 -7.16 9.53
N ASP A 42 -9.93 -5.92 9.90
CA ASP A 42 -10.19 -5.51 11.27
C ASP A 42 -11.70 -5.52 11.52
N GLU A 43 -12.18 -6.53 12.26
CA GLU A 43 -13.60 -6.68 12.58
C GLU A 43 -14.12 -5.58 13.53
N LEU A 44 -13.24 -5.04 14.38
CA LEU A 44 -13.61 -4.03 15.37
C LEU A 44 -13.83 -2.67 14.70
N LEU A 45 -12.94 -2.32 13.76
CA LEU A 45 -12.99 -1.05 13.03
C LEU A 45 -13.78 -1.15 11.72
N ASN A 46 -14.20 -2.36 11.32
CA ASN A 46 -14.84 -2.63 10.04
C ASN A 46 -14.00 -2.08 8.86
N SER A 47 -12.70 -2.40 8.87
CA SER A 47 -11.74 -1.89 7.90
C SER A 47 -10.87 -3.00 7.31
N TRP A 48 -10.34 -2.74 6.12
CA TRP A 48 -9.28 -3.53 5.51
C TRP A 48 -7.96 -2.78 5.65
N ASP A 49 -6.93 -3.50 6.11
CA ASP A 49 -5.55 -3.03 6.13
C ASP A 49 -4.81 -3.77 5.02
N VAL A 50 -4.34 -3.04 4.00
CA VAL A 50 -3.60 -3.60 2.87
C VAL A 50 -2.16 -3.09 2.89
N THR A 51 -1.20 -4.00 3.07
CA THR A 51 0.23 -3.66 3.06
C THR A 51 0.77 -3.73 1.64
N ILE A 52 1.27 -2.60 1.15
CA ILE A 52 1.89 -2.43 -0.17
C ILE A 52 3.39 -2.19 0.03
N GLY A 53 4.20 -3.08 -0.55
CA GLY A 53 5.65 -2.96 -0.58
C GLY A 53 6.12 -2.38 -1.91
N PHE A 54 7.09 -1.47 -1.86
CA PHE A 54 7.69 -0.86 -3.05
C PHE A 54 9.14 -0.47 -2.80
N ASP A 55 9.91 -0.37 -3.88
CA ASP A 55 11.30 0.06 -3.79
C ASP A 55 11.37 1.57 -3.98
N ILE A 56 11.86 2.25 -2.96
CA ILE A 56 12.39 3.60 -3.12
C ILE A 56 13.86 3.49 -3.52
N GLY A 57 14.30 4.33 -4.44
CA GLY A 57 15.72 4.46 -4.65
C GLY A 57 16.34 5.44 -3.69
N ARG A 58 17.50 5.09 -3.14
CA ARG A 58 18.40 6.09 -2.56
C ARG A 58 19.71 6.04 -3.32
N GLU A 59 20.14 7.19 -3.83
CA GLU A 59 21.52 7.33 -4.32
C GLU A 59 22.46 7.18 -3.13
N LYS A 60 23.21 6.09 -3.09
CA LYS A 60 24.30 5.95 -2.14
C LYS A 60 25.53 6.63 -2.74
N ILE A 61 25.92 7.78 -2.19
CA ILE A 61 27.19 8.41 -2.57
C ILE A 61 28.30 7.54 -1.98
N GLY A 62 28.85 6.62 -2.77
CA GLY A 62 30.00 5.81 -2.37
C GLY A 62 31.21 6.71 -2.08
N GLN A 63 31.80 6.60 -0.90
CA GLN A 63 32.99 7.37 -0.49
C GLN A 63 34.30 6.93 -1.17
N LEU A 64 34.29 5.90 -2.03
CA LEU A 64 35.44 5.52 -2.83
C LEU A 64 34.99 5.13 -4.25
N ASN A 65 35.55 5.82 -5.24
CA ASN A 65 35.41 5.67 -6.70
C ASN A 65 34.30 6.53 -7.34
N LEU A 66 34.76 7.65 -7.91
CA LEU A 66 34.04 8.80 -8.45
C LEU A 66 33.21 8.57 -9.74
N LEU A 67 32.81 7.36 -10.15
CA LEU A 67 32.16 7.17 -11.46
C LEU A 67 30.97 6.21 -11.57
N GLU A 68 30.58 5.46 -10.53
CA GLU A 68 29.38 4.61 -10.60
C GLU A 68 28.33 5.05 -9.58
N LYS A 69 27.28 5.72 -10.09
CA LYS A 69 26.04 5.92 -9.35
C LYS A 69 25.31 4.58 -9.22
N ASN A 70 25.68 3.79 -8.22
CA ASN A 70 24.95 2.56 -7.92
C ASN A 70 23.65 2.91 -7.19
N TRP A 71 22.52 2.67 -7.86
CA TRP A 71 21.18 2.81 -7.30
C TRP A 71 20.84 1.53 -6.53
N GLU A 72 20.87 1.59 -5.20
CA GLU A 72 20.42 0.47 -4.37
C GLU A 72 18.90 0.62 -4.12
N PRO A 73 18.08 -0.39 -4.45
CA PRO A 73 16.67 -0.38 -4.06
C PRO A 73 16.56 -0.54 -2.54
N VAL A 74 15.90 0.42 -1.88
CA VAL A 74 15.51 0.33 -0.48
C VAL A 74 14.03 -0.01 -0.44
N ARG A 75 13.70 -1.17 0.13
CA ARG A 75 12.31 -1.62 0.28
C ARG A 75 11.61 -0.77 1.33
N GLU A 76 10.47 -0.22 0.99
CA GLU A 76 9.54 0.44 1.90
C GLU A 76 8.17 -0.22 1.86
N PHE A 77 7.44 -0.09 2.97
CA PHE A 77 6.11 -0.65 3.17
C PHE A 77 5.15 0.46 3.59
N ARG A 78 3.92 0.40 3.11
CA ARG A 78 2.81 1.26 3.55
C ARG A 78 1.55 0.44 3.73
N ILE A 79 0.75 0.81 4.72
CA ILE A 79 -0.54 0.20 4.98
C ILE A 79 -1.61 1.17 4.52
N VAL A 80 -2.39 0.78 3.51
CA VAL A 80 -3.58 1.52 3.07
C VAL A 80 -4.77 0.96 3.83
N LYS A 81 -5.41 1.80 4.64
CA LYS A 81 -6.63 1.41 5.37
C LYS A 81 -7.87 1.89 4.66
N LEU A 82 -8.82 0.98 4.47
CA LEU A 82 -10.06 1.21 3.74
C LEU A 82 -11.27 0.81 4.58
N ARG A 83 -12.37 1.56 4.44
CA ARG A 83 -13.65 1.18 5.02
C ARG A 83 -14.18 -0.08 4.31
N ALA A 84 -14.59 -1.09 5.05
CA ALA A 84 -14.84 -2.41 4.48
C ALA A 84 -16.19 -2.55 3.75
N ASP A 85 -17.10 -1.61 3.95
CA ASP A 85 -18.42 -1.54 3.31
C ASP A 85 -18.36 -0.95 1.89
N ASN A 86 -17.50 0.05 1.66
CA ASN A 86 -17.50 0.83 0.43
C ASN A 86 -16.12 1.05 -0.20
N GLY A 87 -15.01 0.69 0.48
CA GLY A 87 -13.65 0.90 -0.01
C GLY A 87 -13.15 2.34 0.07
N GLU A 88 -13.84 3.19 0.84
CA GLU A 88 -13.41 4.55 1.12
C GLU A 88 -12.05 4.54 1.83
N PHE A 89 -11.11 5.33 1.33
CA PHE A 89 -9.82 5.52 1.97
C PHE A 89 -9.98 6.18 3.33
N LEU A 90 -9.39 5.58 4.36
CA LEU A 90 -9.40 6.10 5.72
C LEU A 90 -8.06 6.75 6.05
N GLU A 91 -6.98 5.99 5.91
CA GLU A 91 -5.63 6.45 6.26
C GLU A 91 -4.53 5.66 5.55
N LEU A 92 -3.34 6.24 5.57
CA LEU A 92 -2.11 5.63 5.09
C LEU A 92 -1.10 5.61 6.23
N ASP A 93 -0.68 4.42 6.63
CA ASP A 93 0.27 4.19 7.72
C ASP A 93 1.60 3.63 7.22
N HIS A 94 2.60 3.67 8.10
CA HIS A 94 3.85 2.94 7.98
C HIS A 94 3.74 1.62 8.76
N GLU A 95 4.41 0.56 8.27
CA GLU A 95 4.58 -0.68 9.04
C GLU A 95 5.56 -0.50 10.21
#